data_AF-A0A2G2CQN4-F1
#
_entry.id   AF-A0A2G2CQN4-F1
#
_cell.length_a   1.000
_cell.length_b   1.000
_cell.length_c   1.000
_cell.angle_alpha   90.00
_cell.angle_beta   90.00
_cell.angle_gamma   90.00
#
_symmetry.space_group_name_H-M   'P 1'
#
loop_
_entity.id
_entity.type
_entity.pdbx_description
1 polymer ?
#
loop_
_entity_poly.entity_id
_entity_poly.type
_entity_poly.pdbx_seq_one_letter_code
_entity_poly.pdbx_strand_id
1 'polypeptide(L)'
;MHRNKTFNFPMNSVLGMQAEACFEAYLKQSKQFKLLAANLQIHTSTSFGNPNEKETLGELDYIVRNLKTEKVVHIELACKFYLYDETVADVETQKWIGPNRKDSLYDKLEKLKWKQFPLLHATETIKKLAALNVPIPTSQQLCLKSFLFLPKGINVEVFPKNIQECIVGHYMKPTDFIKDEAAEYALPSKKEWLLPINSITNWYCFSKIKELIDEQLKLKKSPLVYKKTPHSLERFFVVWW
;
A
#
# COMPACT_ATOMS: atom_id res chain seq x y z
N MET A 1 -15.09 1.54 31.60
CA MET A 1 -15.78 0.61 30.68
C MET A 1 -15.49 1.05 29.23
N HIS A 2 -14.36 0.64 28.66
CA HIS A 2 -14.11 0.85 27.23
C HIS A 2 -14.76 -0.31 26.47
N ARG A 3 -15.88 -0.03 25.79
CA ARG A 3 -16.43 -0.96 24.79
C ARG A 3 -15.33 -1.19 23.76
N ASN A 4 -14.77 -2.40 23.72
CA ASN A 4 -13.97 -2.87 22.59
C ASN A 4 -14.88 -2.78 21.36
N LYS A 5 -14.75 -1.70 20.58
CA LYS A 5 -15.32 -1.66 19.24
C LYS A 5 -14.56 -2.70 18.43
N THR A 6 -15.22 -3.78 18.07
CA THR A 6 -14.68 -4.78 17.15
C THR A 6 -14.27 -4.07 15.86
N PHE A 7 -12.99 -4.21 15.49
CA PHE A 7 -12.49 -3.68 14.23
C PHE A 7 -13.09 -4.50 13.08
N ASN A 8 -13.78 -3.82 12.16
CA ASN A 8 -14.35 -4.44 10.96
C ASN A 8 -13.45 -4.12 9.77
N PHE A 9 -12.76 -5.13 9.24
CA PHE A 9 -11.91 -4.96 8.06
C PHE A 9 -12.78 -4.71 6.81
N PRO A 10 -12.52 -3.63 6.02
CA PRO A 10 -13.33 -3.30 4.86
C PRO A 10 -12.95 -4.17 3.65
N MET A 11 -13.31 -5.46 3.70
CA MET A 11 -12.92 -6.47 2.70
C MET A 11 -13.33 -6.12 1.26
N ASN A 12 -14.40 -5.34 1.09
CA ASN A 12 -14.91 -4.96 -0.22
C ASN A 12 -14.29 -3.67 -0.81
N SER A 13 -13.46 -2.96 -0.05
CA SER A 13 -12.84 -1.70 -0.46
C SER A 13 -11.55 -1.92 -1.27
N VAL A 14 -11.07 -0.86 -1.91
CA VAL A 14 -9.75 -0.88 -2.55
C VAL A 14 -8.64 -0.95 -1.50
N LEU A 15 -7.48 -1.45 -1.91
CA LEU A 15 -6.34 -1.73 -1.04
C LEU A 15 -5.87 -0.52 -0.20
N GLY A 16 -5.94 0.69 -0.74
CA GLY A 16 -5.61 1.93 -0.01
C GLY A 16 -6.51 2.12 1.21
N MET A 17 -7.84 2.09 1.00
CA MET A 17 -8.84 2.20 2.07
C MET A 17 -8.74 1.09 3.12
N GLN A 18 -8.37 -0.13 2.70
CA GLN A 18 -8.11 -1.23 3.62
C GLN A 18 -6.91 -0.94 4.53
N ALA A 19 -5.81 -0.44 3.95
CA ALA A 19 -4.63 -0.06 4.70
C ALA A 19 -4.92 1.12 5.66
N GLU A 20 -5.66 2.13 5.20
CA GLU A 20 -6.12 3.25 6.02
C GLU A 20 -6.95 2.77 7.21
N ALA A 21 -7.95 1.92 6.99
CA ALA A 21 -8.77 1.38 8.06
C ALA A 21 -7.94 0.63 9.12
N CYS A 22 -6.98 -0.20 8.69
CA CYS A 22 -6.05 -0.88 9.59
C CYS A 22 -5.18 0.10 10.37
N PHE A 23 -4.61 1.11 9.71
CA PHE A 23 -3.71 2.06 10.34
C PHE A 23 -4.43 3.00 11.30
N GLU A 24 -5.64 3.46 10.94
CA GLU A 24 -6.49 4.24 11.84
C GLU A 24 -6.89 3.43 13.08
N ALA A 25 -7.24 2.15 12.91
CA ALA A 25 -7.54 1.25 14.03
C ALA A 25 -6.33 1.05 14.94
N TYR A 26 -5.12 0.98 14.37
CA TYR A 26 -3.87 0.95 15.13
C TYR A 26 -3.63 2.27 15.89
N LEU A 27 -3.78 3.43 15.23
CA LEU A 27 -3.60 4.74 15.86
C LEU A 27 -4.58 4.97 17.01
N LYS A 28 -5.84 4.57 16.87
CA LYS A 28 -6.87 4.66 17.91
C LYS A 28 -6.57 3.82 19.15
N GLN A 29 -5.80 2.74 18.99
CA GLN A 29 -5.39 1.86 20.09
C GLN A 29 -3.97 2.16 20.60
N SER A 30 -3.27 3.10 19.95
CA SER A 30 -1.88 3.42 20.29
C SER A 30 -1.79 4.06 21.66
N LYS A 31 -0.84 3.60 22.48
CA LYS A 31 -0.43 4.27 23.73
C LYS A 31 0.60 5.38 23.49
N GLN A 32 1.14 5.47 22.28
CA GLN A 32 2.19 6.42 21.92
C GLN A 32 1.65 7.62 21.16
N PHE A 33 0.54 7.45 20.44
CA PHE A 33 -0.05 8.47 19.59
C PHE A 33 -1.52 8.68 19.93
N LYS A 34 -1.94 9.95 19.97
CA LYS A 34 -3.35 10.33 19.99
C LYS A 34 -3.74 10.83 18.61
N LEU A 35 -4.71 10.17 17.98
CA LEU A 35 -5.29 10.62 16.72
C LEU A 35 -6.05 11.94 16.92
N LEU A 36 -5.73 12.96 16.13
CA LEU A 36 -6.37 14.28 16.16
C LEU A 36 -7.29 14.50 14.95
N ALA A 37 -6.87 14.06 13.77
CA ALA A 37 -7.67 14.07 12.55
C ALA A 37 -7.27 12.90 11.65
N ALA A 38 -8.20 12.42 10.83
CA ALA A 38 -7.98 11.41 9.81
C ALA A 38 -8.71 11.78 8.52
N ASN A 39 -8.14 11.44 7.37
CA ASN A 39 -8.68 11.60 6.02
C ASN A 39 -9.21 13.04 5.78
N LEU A 40 -8.39 14.04 6.11
CA LEU A 40 -8.80 15.44 6.11
C LEU A 40 -8.76 16.02 4.70
N GLN A 41 -9.92 16.08 4.06
CA GLN A 41 -10.09 16.71 2.74
C GLN A 41 -9.86 18.23 2.82
N ILE A 42 -9.01 18.73 1.92
CA ILE A 42 -8.68 20.13 1.74
C ILE A 42 -9.29 20.60 0.43
N HIS A 43 -10.10 21.66 0.50
CA HIS A 43 -10.77 22.24 -0.66
C HIS A 43 -10.41 23.71 -0.84
N THR A 44 -10.52 24.21 -2.07
CA THR A 44 -10.37 25.63 -2.38
C THR A 44 -11.35 26.49 -1.58
N SER A 45 -10.94 27.73 -1.33
CA SER A 45 -11.77 28.72 -0.62
C SER A 45 -13.01 29.12 -1.45
N THR A 46 -12.84 29.26 -2.78
CA THR A 46 -13.86 29.58 -3.80
C THR A 46 -13.31 29.20 -5.19
N SER A 47 -14.10 28.61 -6.08
CA SER A 47 -13.70 28.42 -7.49
C SER A 47 -13.95 29.67 -8.34
N PHE A 48 -13.04 29.97 -9.27
CA PHE A 48 -13.21 31.07 -10.25
C PHE A 48 -14.37 30.70 -11.21
N GLY A 49 -15.55 31.27 -10.97
CA GLY A 49 -16.73 31.12 -11.83
C GLY A 49 -18.00 30.64 -11.11
N ASN A 50 -17.87 30.02 -9.93
CA ASN A 50 -19.02 29.63 -9.10
C ASN A 50 -18.65 29.67 -7.61
N PRO A 51 -19.17 30.64 -6.82
CA PRO A 51 -18.84 30.77 -5.40
C PRO A 51 -19.34 29.61 -4.53
N ASN A 52 -20.21 28.73 -5.06
CA ASN A 52 -20.67 27.53 -4.37
C ASN A 52 -19.85 26.28 -4.71
N GLU A 53 -18.91 26.37 -5.65
CA GLU A 53 -18.07 25.25 -6.06
C GLU A 53 -16.71 25.31 -5.34
N LYS A 54 -16.28 24.16 -4.84
CA LYS A 54 -14.98 23.99 -4.18
C LYS A 54 -14.30 22.78 -4.77
N GLU A 55 -13.09 22.97 -5.26
CA GLU A 55 -12.25 21.91 -5.80
C GLU A 55 -11.45 21.26 -4.67
N THR A 56 -11.24 19.95 -4.73
CA THR A 56 -10.34 19.26 -3.79
C THR A 56 -8.89 19.51 -4.17
N LEU A 57 -8.16 20.20 -3.29
CA LEU A 57 -6.72 20.43 -3.42
C LEU A 57 -5.92 19.17 -3.06
N GLY A 58 -6.47 18.37 -2.14
CA GLY A 58 -5.90 17.10 -1.72
C GLY A 58 -6.46 16.68 -0.36
N GLU A 59 -5.75 15.77 0.29
CA GLU A 59 -6.14 15.17 1.55
C GLU A 59 -4.88 15.03 2.43
N LEU A 60 -5.04 15.20 3.75
CA LEU A 60 -4.05 14.79 4.74
C LEU A 60 -4.53 13.51 5.43
N ASP A 61 -3.79 12.42 5.30
CA ASP A 61 -4.26 11.10 5.76
C ASP A 61 -4.44 11.07 7.29
N TYR A 62 -3.42 11.47 8.07
CA TYR A 62 -3.51 11.45 9.53
C TYR A 62 -2.75 12.60 10.20
N ILE A 63 -3.37 13.18 11.22
CA ILE A 63 -2.69 14.09 12.14
C ILE A 63 -2.76 13.48 13.54
N VAL A 64 -1.59 13.31 14.15
CA VAL A 64 -1.44 12.67 15.46
C VAL A 64 -0.64 13.55 16.40
N ARG A 65 -0.89 13.41 17.70
CA ARG A 65 -0.01 13.91 18.76
C ARG A 65 0.81 12.75 19.30
N ASN A 66 2.13 12.88 19.30
CA ASN A 66 3.00 11.97 20.02
C ASN A 66 2.92 12.25 21.52
N LEU A 67 2.44 11.30 22.32
CA LEU A 67 2.19 11.47 23.76
C LEU A 67 3.46 11.51 24.62
N LYS A 68 4.62 11.15 24.04
CA LYS A 68 5.91 11.24 24.73
C LYS A 68 6.59 12.60 24.51
N THR A 69 6.46 13.16 23.31
CA THR A 69 7.13 14.42 22.93
C THR A 69 6.19 15.61 22.84
N GLU A 70 4.89 15.39 22.96
CA GLU A 70 3.79 16.34 22.70
C GLU A 70 3.77 16.97 21.29
N LYS A 71 4.68 16.55 20.39
CA LYS A 71 4.74 17.04 19.02
C LYS A 71 3.53 16.55 18.22
N VAL A 72 3.00 17.45 17.38
CA VAL A 72 1.97 17.12 16.40
C VAL A 72 2.61 16.80 15.07
N VAL A 73 2.23 15.66 14.50
CA VAL A 73 2.85 15.06 13.31
C VAL A 73 1.78 14.81 12.27
N HIS A 74 2.04 15.22 11.04
CA HIS A 74 1.29 14.81 9.86
C HIS A 74 1.89 13.50 9.35
N ILE A 75 1.07 12.47 9.18
CA ILE A 75 1.49 11.17 8.65
C ILE A 75 0.74 10.91 7.34
N GLU A 76 1.51 10.74 6.28
CA GLU A 76 1.05 10.21 4.99
C GLU A 76 1.21 8.68 5.01
N LEU A 77 0.16 7.95 4.69
CA LEU A 77 0.16 6.50 4.62
C LEU A 77 0.29 6.05 3.16
N ALA A 78 1.07 5.00 2.93
CA ALA A 78 1.07 4.32 1.64
C ALA A 78 1.24 2.82 1.83
N CYS A 79 0.35 2.05 1.22
CA CYS A 79 0.46 0.60 1.12
C CYS A 79 0.73 0.22 -0.34
N LYS A 80 1.89 -0.36 -0.62
CA LYS A 80 2.39 -0.57 -1.99
C LYS A 80 2.95 -1.97 -2.19
N PHE A 81 2.79 -2.47 -3.40
CA PHE A 81 3.36 -3.74 -3.87
C PHE A 81 4.32 -3.37 -4.98
N TYR A 82 5.60 -3.70 -4.83
CA TYR A 82 6.63 -3.38 -5.81
C TYR A 82 7.42 -4.63 -6.18
N LEU A 83 7.73 -4.75 -7.47
CA LEU A 83 8.60 -5.74 -8.07
C LEU A 83 9.94 -5.07 -8.35
N TYR A 84 11.04 -5.73 -8.02
CA TYR A 84 12.38 -5.26 -8.35
C TYR A 84 12.73 -5.62 -9.80
N ASP A 85 13.07 -4.63 -10.62
CA ASP A 85 13.54 -4.83 -11.98
C ASP A 85 14.82 -4.03 -12.20
N GLU A 86 15.95 -4.72 -12.36
CA GLU A 86 17.25 -4.07 -12.55
C GLU A 86 17.38 -3.39 -13.92
N THR A 87 16.52 -3.76 -14.88
CA THR A 87 16.67 -3.35 -16.29
C THR A 87 15.99 -2.03 -16.63
N VAL A 88 15.17 -1.48 -15.71
CA VAL A 88 14.33 -0.31 -16.03
C VAL A 88 15.01 1.03 -15.83
N ALA A 89 16.04 1.10 -14.98
CA ALA A 89 16.69 2.36 -14.63
C ALA A 89 17.98 2.14 -13.82
N ASP A 90 18.87 3.13 -13.87
CA ASP A 90 20.06 3.19 -13.01
C ASP A 90 19.70 3.59 -11.56
N VAL A 91 18.66 4.40 -11.38
CA VAL A 91 18.25 4.91 -10.07
C VAL A 91 17.51 3.82 -9.29
N GLU A 92 18.00 3.50 -8.09
CA GLU A 92 17.49 2.38 -7.28
C GLU A 92 15.98 2.48 -6.97
N THR A 93 15.46 3.66 -6.72
CA THR A 93 14.02 3.86 -6.46
C THR A 93 13.14 3.68 -7.70
N GLN A 94 13.70 3.80 -8.90
CA GLN A 94 12.99 3.54 -10.16
C GLN A 94 12.92 2.05 -10.50
N LYS A 95 13.83 1.24 -9.94
CA LYS A 95 13.84 -0.22 -10.08
C LYS A 95 12.69 -0.92 -9.34
N TRP A 96 12.04 -0.23 -8.40
CA TRP A 96 10.89 -0.75 -7.67
C TRP A 96 9.58 -0.31 -8.35
N ILE A 97 9.02 -1.20 -9.18
CA ILE A 97 7.86 -0.92 -10.04
C ILE A 97 6.61 -1.67 -9.58
N GLY A 98 5.44 -1.09 -9.76
CA GLY A 98 4.18 -1.77 -9.51
C GLY A 98 4.03 -2.99 -10.43
N PRO A 99 3.29 -4.04 -10.03
CA PRO A 99 3.21 -5.29 -10.80
C PRO A 99 2.81 -5.14 -12.27
N ASN A 100 2.08 -4.07 -12.58
CA ASN A 100 1.58 -3.75 -13.92
C ASN A 100 2.31 -2.55 -14.56
N ARG A 101 3.47 -2.12 -14.03
CA ARG A 101 4.27 -0.98 -14.52
C ARG A 101 3.49 0.34 -14.61
N LYS A 102 2.54 0.58 -13.71
CA LYS A 102 1.72 1.81 -13.68
C LYS A 102 2.17 2.84 -12.65
N ASP A 103 3.06 2.45 -11.75
CA ASP A 103 3.64 3.29 -10.73
C ASP A 103 5.01 2.72 -10.32
N SER A 104 5.84 3.55 -9.69
CA SER A 104 7.11 3.16 -9.08
C SER A 104 7.23 3.72 -7.66
N LEU A 105 8.24 3.26 -6.91
CA LEU A 105 8.61 3.89 -5.65
C LEU A 105 9.06 5.33 -5.87
N TYR A 106 9.82 5.59 -6.94
CA TYR A 106 10.21 6.94 -7.34
C TYR A 106 9.00 7.87 -7.52
N ASP A 107 8.01 7.46 -8.31
CA ASP A 107 6.79 8.27 -8.55
C ASP A 107 6.05 8.60 -7.25
N LYS A 108 6.00 7.63 -6.31
CA LYS A 108 5.37 7.85 -5.00
C LYS A 108 6.16 8.88 -4.18
N LEU A 109 7.49 8.79 -4.15
CA LEU A 109 8.34 9.71 -3.40
C LEU A 109 8.31 11.12 -3.99
N GLU A 110 8.32 11.27 -5.32
CA GLU A 110 8.20 12.58 -5.97
C GLU A 110 6.81 13.19 -5.74
N LYS A 111 5.73 12.41 -5.87
CA LYS A 111 4.37 12.89 -5.54
C LYS A 111 4.27 13.34 -4.08
N LEU A 112 4.86 12.61 -3.16
CA LEU A 112 4.89 12.95 -1.74
C LEU A 112 5.60 14.29 -1.52
N LYS A 113 6.82 14.43 -2.06
CA LYS A 113 7.70 15.58 -1.92
C LYS A 113 7.08 16.86 -2.51
N TRP A 114 6.50 16.76 -3.71
CA TRP A 114 6.07 17.95 -4.46
C TRP A 114 4.59 18.27 -4.34
N LYS A 115 3.75 17.34 -3.87
CA LYS A 115 2.30 17.56 -3.74
C LYS A 115 1.80 17.37 -2.32
N GLN A 116 2.01 16.19 -1.73
CA GLN A 116 1.35 15.84 -0.46
C GLN A 116 1.94 16.58 0.75
N PHE A 117 3.27 16.62 0.89
CA PHE A 117 3.89 17.35 2.00
C PHE A 117 3.72 18.88 1.92
N PRO A 118 3.81 19.53 0.75
CA PRO A 118 3.52 20.95 0.65
C PRO A 118 2.06 21.31 1.02
N LEU A 119 1.10 20.41 0.84
CA LEU A 119 -0.32 20.65 1.15
C LEU A 119 -0.55 21.03 2.62
N LEU A 120 0.31 20.56 3.54
CA LEU A 120 0.24 20.92 4.95
C LEU A 120 0.32 22.44 5.18
N HIS A 121 1.06 23.14 4.32
CA HIS A 121 1.35 24.57 4.44
C HIS A 121 0.38 25.46 3.65
N ALA A 122 -0.60 24.87 2.95
CA ALA A 122 -1.61 25.63 2.24
C ALA A 122 -2.49 26.43 3.21
N THR A 123 -2.90 27.63 2.79
CA THR A 123 -3.79 28.51 3.57
C THR A 123 -5.10 27.82 3.92
N GLU A 124 -5.67 27.07 2.97
CA GLU A 124 -6.88 26.26 3.12
C GLU A 124 -6.72 25.21 4.22
N THR A 125 -5.56 24.54 4.27
CA THR A 125 -5.22 23.56 5.30
C THR A 125 -5.15 24.21 6.68
N ILE A 126 -4.44 25.34 6.81
CA ILE A 126 -4.32 26.05 8.10
C ILE A 126 -5.70 26.48 8.62
N LYS A 127 -6.55 27.04 7.74
CA LYS A 127 -7.93 27.42 8.08
C LYS A 127 -8.76 26.20 8.52
N LYS A 128 -8.64 25.08 7.80
CA LYS A 128 -9.36 23.84 8.11
C LYS A 128 -8.95 23.29 9.48
N LEU A 129 -7.65 23.27 9.79
CA LEU A 129 -7.13 22.81 11.08
C LEU A 129 -7.61 23.70 12.23
N ALA A 130 -7.56 25.03 12.05
CA ALA A 130 -8.06 25.99 13.04
C ALA A 130 -9.57 25.78 13.32
N ALA A 131 -10.39 25.62 12.27
CA ALA A 131 -11.83 25.37 12.42
C ALA A 131 -12.15 24.06 13.17
N LEU A 132 -11.26 23.06 13.09
CA LEU A 132 -11.38 21.80 13.80
C LEU A 132 -10.70 21.80 15.18
N ASN A 133 -10.10 22.92 15.61
CA ASN A 133 -9.27 23.02 16.81
C ASN A 133 -8.12 21.99 16.83
N VAL A 134 -7.58 21.65 15.67
CA VAL A 134 -6.41 20.76 15.52
C VAL A 134 -5.15 21.64 15.43
N PRO A 135 -4.13 21.45 16.29
CA PRO A 135 -2.89 22.20 16.19
C PRO A 135 -2.18 21.90 14.88
N ILE A 136 -1.48 22.90 14.33
CA ILE A 136 -0.71 22.75 13.09
C ILE A 136 0.44 21.76 13.35
N PRO A 137 0.57 20.69 12.55
CA PRO A 137 1.70 19.76 12.64
C PRO A 137 3.06 20.46 12.49
N THR A 138 4.02 20.08 13.34
CA THR A 138 5.39 20.62 13.32
C THR A 138 6.37 19.73 12.56
N SER A 139 5.92 18.57 12.11
CA SER A 139 6.70 17.63 11.29
C SER A 139 5.79 16.77 10.43
N GLN A 140 6.37 16.19 9.38
CA GLN A 140 5.70 15.32 8.44
C GLN A 140 6.45 13.99 8.35
N GLN A 141 5.72 12.89 8.23
CA GLN A 141 6.28 11.55 8.14
C GLN A 141 5.55 10.73 7.08
N LEU A 142 6.29 9.85 6.41
CA LEU A 142 5.73 8.82 5.54
C LEU A 142 5.69 7.49 6.29
N CYS A 143 4.52 6.89 6.40
CA CYS A 143 4.35 5.49 6.77
C CYS A 143 4.22 4.66 5.49
N LEU A 144 5.35 4.21 4.94
CA LEU A 144 5.37 3.35 3.76
C LEU A 144 5.35 1.87 4.18
N LYS A 145 4.24 1.19 3.91
CA LYS A 145 4.10 -0.27 4.03
C LYS A 145 4.24 -0.90 2.66
N SER A 146 5.45 -1.37 2.36
CA SER A 146 5.79 -1.97 1.08
C SER A 146 5.90 -3.49 1.18
N PHE A 147 5.25 -4.18 0.25
CA PHE A 147 5.41 -5.61 -0.01
C PHE A 147 6.30 -5.75 -1.25
N LEU A 148 7.55 -6.16 -1.02
CA LEU A 148 8.57 -6.21 -2.06
C LEU A 148 8.72 -7.64 -2.60
N PHE A 149 8.92 -7.73 -3.91
CA PHE A 149 9.09 -8.99 -4.63
C PHE A 149 10.30 -8.90 -5.53
N LEU A 150 11.17 -9.90 -5.47
CA LEU A 150 12.37 -10.00 -6.30
C LEU A 150 12.14 -10.90 -7.52
N PRO A 151 12.91 -10.77 -8.60
CA PRO A 151 12.96 -11.81 -9.62
C PRO A 151 13.31 -13.16 -8.97
N LYS A 152 12.66 -14.24 -9.41
CA LYS A 152 12.95 -15.59 -8.92
C LYS A 152 14.45 -15.90 -9.07
N GLY A 153 15.09 -16.30 -7.96
CA GLY A 153 16.50 -16.68 -7.93
C GLY A 153 17.47 -15.58 -7.48
N ILE A 154 17.02 -14.34 -7.28
CA ILE A 154 17.88 -13.30 -6.68
C ILE A 154 18.08 -13.56 -5.18
N ASN A 155 19.33 -13.44 -4.72
CA ASN A 155 19.66 -13.52 -3.31
C ASN A 155 19.20 -12.25 -2.57
N VAL A 156 18.38 -12.41 -1.53
CA VAL A 156 17.87 -11.33 -0.68
C VAL A 156 18.99 -10.61 0.08
N GLU A 157 20.09 -11.29 0.38
CA GLU A 157 21.18 -10.76 1.20
C GLU A 157 21.94 -9.60 0.55
N VAL A 158 21.81 -9.41 -0.77
CA VAL A 158 22.45 -8.29 -1.49
C VAL A 158 21.78 -6.95 -1.18
N PHE A 159 20.55 -6.95 -0.65
CA PHE A 159 19.79 -5.74 -0.34
C PHE A 159 20.08 -5.25 1.08
N PRO A 160 19.94 -3.95 1.37
CA PRO A 160 20.01 -3.43 2.73
C PRO A 160 18.95 -4.07 3.64
N LYS A 161 19.26 -4.24 4.93
CA LYS A 161 18.39 -4.91 5.90
C LYS A 161 16.95 -4.37 5.94
N ASN A 162 16.79 -3.05 5.86
CA ASN A 162 15.47 -2.41 5.84
C ASN A 162 14.63 -2.78 4.60
N ILE A 163 15.27 -3.16 3.49
CA ILE A 163 14.61 -3.67 2.28
C ILE A 163 14.33 -5.17 2.44
N GLN A 164 15.28 -5.94 2.98
CA GLN A 164 15.12 -7.37 3.25
C GLN A 164 13.86 -7.65 4.09
N GLU A 165 13.63 -6.86 5.14
CA GLU A 165 12.46 -6.98 6.01
C GLU A 165 11.12 -6.72 5.30
N CYS A 166 11.15 -6.07 4.13
CA CYS A 166 9.98 -5.81 3.30
C CYS A 166 9.81 -6.81 2.15
N ILE A 167 10.78 -7.71 1.90
CA ILE A 167 10.69 -8.73 0.87
C ILE A 167 9.80 -9.88 1.35
N VAL A 168 8.73 -10.14 0.61
CA VAL A 168 7.67 -11.08 0.99
C VAL A 168 7.41 -12.20 -0.02
N GLY A 169 8.16 -12.19 -1.13
CA GLY A 169 7.97 -13.12 -2.23
C GLY A 169 8.86 -12.81 -3.41
N HIS A 170 8.56 -13.44 -4.54
CA HIS A 170 9.27 -13.23 -5.79
C HIS A 170 8.31 -13.03 -6.97
N TYR A 171 8.83 -12.88 -8.18
CA TYR A 171 8.02 -12.91 -9.39
C TYR A 171 8.74 -13.64 -10.51
N MET A 172 7.98 -14.09 -11.50
CA MET A 172 8.51 -14.84 -12.64
C MET A 172 7.68 -14.61 -13.90
N LYS A 173 8.24 -14.98 -15.05
CA LYS A 173 7.52 -14.96 -16.33
C LYS A 173 6.59 -16.18 -16.45
N PRO A 174 5.58 -16.14 -17.34
CA PRO A 174 4.65 -17.26 -17.51
C PRO A 174 5.36 -18.54 -17.99
N THR A 175 6.47 -18.40 -18.71
CA THR A 175 7.32 -19.51 -19.17
C THR A 175 8.01 -20.25 -18.02
N ASP A 176 8.25 -19.56 -16.91
CA ASP A 176 8.96 -20.10 -15.74
C ASP A 176 7.96 -20.70 -14.72
N PHE A 177 6.67 -20.50 -14.96
CA PHE A 177 5.60 -21.07 -14.16
C PHE A 177 5.31 -22.51 -14.59
N ILE A 178 6.12 -23.43 -14.06
CA ILE A 178 6.12 -24.86 -14.39
C ILE A 178 5.32 -25.65 -13.34
N LYS A 179 4.72 -26.76 -13.76
CA LYS A 179 3.94 -27.67 -12.92
C LYS A 179 4.76 -28.21 -11.76
N ASP A 180 4.17 -28.16 -10.57
CA ASP A 180 4.63 -28.86 -9.37
C ASP A 180 3.50 -29.78 -8.89
N GLU A 181 3.72 -31.10 -8.94
CA GLU A 181 2.69 -32.11 -8.63
C GLU A 181 2.27 -32.10 -7.15
N ALA A 182 3.14 -31.61 -6.26
CA ALA A 182 2.86 -31.54 -4.83
C ALA A 182 2.17 -30.22 -4.44
N ALA A 183 1.92 -29.33 -5.40
CA ALA A 183 1.48 -27.97 -5.13
C ALA A 183 -0.01 -27.75 -5.39
N GLU A 184 -0.60 -26.98 -4.49
CA GLU A 184 -1.89 -26.32 -4.71
C GLU A 184 -1.67 -24.81 -4.78
N TYR A 185 -2.50 -24.13 -5.57
CA TYR A 185 -2.33 -22.71 -5.85
C TYR A 185 -3.60 -21.91 -5.57
N ALA A 186 -3.45 -20.64 -5.20
CA ALA A 186 -4.57 -19.73 -5.03
C ALA A 186 -4.33 -18.40 -5.74
N LEU A 187 -5.42 -17.80 -6.22
CA LEU A 187 -5.43 -16.54 -6.97
C LEU A 187 -6.32 -15.50 -6.27
N PRO A 188 -5.89 -14.94 -5.13
CA PRO A 188 -6.70 -13.94 -4.44
C PRO A 188 -6.88 -12.69 -5.31
N SER A 189 -8.10 -12.15 -5.29
CA SER A 189 -8.38 -10.85 -5.89
C SER A 189 -7.57 -9.75 -5.19
N LYS A 190 -7.42 -8.59 -5.86
CA LYS A 190 -6.66 -7.47 -5.30
C LYS A 190 -7.19 -6.98 -3.94
N LYS A 191 -8.48 -7.19 -3.64
CA LYS A 191 -9.12 -6.84 -2.37
C LYS A 191 -8.76 -7.81 -1.23
N GLU A 192 -8.21 -8.96 -1.56
CA GLU A 192 -7.84 -10.00 -0.60
C GLU A 192 -6.34 -10.00 -0.30
N TRP A 193 -5.54 -9.13 -0.94
CA TRP A 193 -4.08 -9.13 -0.81
C TRP A 193 -3.58 -8.80 0.61
N LEU A 194 -4.37 -8.05 1.39
CA LEU A 194 -4.05 -7.73 2.78
C LEU A 194 -4.65 -8.72 3.78
N LEU A 195 -5.44 -9.69 3.31
CA LEU A 195 -6.02 -10.69 4.20
C LEU A 195 -4.96 -11.69 4.66
N PRO A 196 -5.11 -12.22 5.89
CA PRO A 196 -4.35 -13.36 6.35
C PRO A 196 -4.44 -14.55 5.38
N ILE A 197 -3.34 -15.28 5.24
CA ILE A 197 -3.26 -16.41 4.31
C ILE A 197 -4.23 -17.55 4.65
N ASN A 198 -4.56 -17.72 5.93
CA ASN A 198 -5.56 -18.68 6.39
C ASN A 198 -7.00 -18.28 6.00
N SER A 199 -7.22 -17.06 5.49
CA SER A 199 -8.50 -16.66 4.90
C SER A 199 -8.65 -17.14 3.44
N ILE A 200 -7.59 -17.67 2.81
CA ILE A 200 -7.66 -18.23 1.47
C ILE A 200 -8.35 -19.59 1.51
N THR A 201 -9.56 -19.64 0.94
CA THR A 201 -10.39 -20.86 0.90
C THR A 201 -10.25 -21.64 -0.40
N ASN A 202 -10.01 -20.96 -1.52
CA ASN A 202 -10.00 -21.57 -2.85
C ASN A 202 -8.59 -21.91 -3.29
N TRP A 203 -8.32 -23.21 -3.40
CA TRP A 203 -7.06 -23.77 -3.88
C TRP A 203 -7.32 -24.60 -5.15
N TYR A 204 -6.40 -24.52 -6.10
CA TYR A 204 -6.52 -25.08 -7.44
C TYR A 204 -5.31 -25.96 -7.75
N CYS A 205 -5.53 -27.01 -8.53
CA CYS A 205 -4.45 -27.75 -9.18
C CYS A 205 -3.79 -26.90 -10.27
N PHE A 206 -2.61 -27.32 -10.72
CA PHE A 206 -1.81 -26.57 -11.69
C PHE A 206 -2.55 -26.24 -13.00
N SER A 207 -3.31 -27.19 -13.57
CA SER A 207 -4.05 -26.94 -14.81
C SER A 207 -5.05 -25.80 -14.64
N LYS A 208 -5.81 -25.81 -13.54
CA LYS A 208 -6.84 -24.80 -13.32
C LYS A 208 -6.28 -23.43 -12.98
N ILE A 209 -5.25 -23.34 -12.13
CA ILE A 209 -4.62 -22.05 -11.82
C ILE A 209 -3.98 -21.45 -13.07
N LYS A 210 -3.38 -22.28 -13.93
CA LYS A 210 -2.74 -21.79 -15.16
C LYS A 210 -3.75 -21.11 -16.08
N GLU A 211 -4.92 -21.71 -16.30
CA GLU A 211 -6.00 -21.07 -17.07
C GLU A 211 -6.37 -19.69 -16.51
N LEU A 212 -6.56 -19.60 -15.19
CA LEU A 212 -6.94 -18.35 -14.53
C LEU A 212 -5.83 -17.29 -14.61
N ILE A 213 -4.57 -17.68 -14.50
CA ILE A 213 -3.41 -16.80 -14.69
C ILE A 213 -3.39 -16.31 -16.13
N ASP A 214 -3.50 -17.19 -17.12
CA ASP A 214 -3.47 -16.85 -18.54
C ASP A 214 -4.59 -15.84 -18.90
N GLU A 215 -5.78 -15.96 -18.30
CA GLU A 215 -6.86 -14.97 -18.43
C GLU A 215 -6.48 -13.58 -17.90
N GLN A 216 -5.82 -13.49 -16.75
CA GLN A 216 -5.36 -12.21 -16.20
C GLN A 216 -4.24 -11.60 -17.06
N LEU A 217 -3.31 -12.41 -17.55
CA LEU A 217 -2.19 -11.97 -18.38
C LEU A 217 -2.68 -11.40 -19.71
N LYS A 218 -3.70 -12.01 -20.34
CA LYS A 218 -4.36 -11.44 -21.55
C LYS A 218 -4.90 -10.03 -21.33
N LEU A 219 -5.31 -9.71 -20.10
CA LEU A 219 -5.79 -8.39 -19.68
C LEU A 219 -4.66 -7.45 -19.22
N LYS A 220 -3.39 -7.81 -19.42
CA LYS A 220 -2.21 -7.09 -18.92
C LYS A 220 -2.27 -6.86 -17.41
N LYS A 221 -2.72 -7.88 -16.68
CA LYS A 221 -2.72 -7.92 -15.22
C LYS A 221 -1.73 -9.00 -14.77
N SER A 222 -0.75 -8.62 -13.97
CA SER A 222 0.16 -9.52 -13.28
C SER A 222 -0.50 -9.97 -11.98
N PRO A 223 -1.05 -11.19 -11.87
CA PRO A 223 -1.71 -11.64 -10.65
C PRO A 223 -0.72 -11.99 -9.54
N LEU A 224 -1.14 -11.79 -8.29
CA LEU A 224 -0.50 -12.37 -7.12
C LEU A 224 -1.02 -13.80 -6.94
N VAL A 225 -0.11 -14.75 -6.90
CA VAL A 225 -0.39 -16.18 -6.76
C VAL A 225 0.19 -16.64 -5.43
N TYR A 226 -0.55 -17.48 -4.72
CA TYR A 226 -0.05 -18.24 -3.59
C TYR A 226 0.16 -19.68 -4.02
N LYS A 227 1.24 -20.29 -3.58
CA LYS A 227 1.53 -21.71 -3.78
C LYS A 227 1.82 -22.32 -2.42
N LYS A 228 1.15 -23.42 -2.13
CA LYS A 228 1.43 -24.24 -0.95
C LYS A 228 1.84 -25.63 -1.39
N THR A 229 2.81 -26.19 -0.68
CA THR A 229 3.21 -27.59 -0.73
C THR A 229 3.12 -28.15 0.69
N PRO A 230 3.37 -29.46 0.93
CA PRO A 230 3.44 -29.99 2.29
C PRO A 230 4.49 -29.33 3.19
N HIS A 231 5.50 -28.67 2.61
CA HIS A 231 6.65 -28.13 3.34
C HIS A 231 6.80 -26.61 3.24
N SER A 232 6.10 -25.97 2.30
CA SER A 232 6.33 -24.56 2.01
C SER A 232 5.06 -23.83 1.64
N LEU A 233 5.08 -22.53 1.92
CA LEU A 233 4.04 -21.60 1.56
C LEU A 233 4.72 -20.35 1.01
N GLU A 234 4.50 -20.07 -0.25
CA GLU A 234 5.12 -18.95 -0.94
C GLU A 234 4.06 -18.15 -1.70
N ARG A 235 4.41 -16.89 -1.98
CA ARG A 235 3.62 -16.01 -2.83
C ARG A 235 4.51 -15.36 -3.85
N PHE A 236 3.98 -15.20 -5.05
CA PHE A 236 4.71 -14.61 -6.15
C PHE A 236 3.78 -13.96 -7.16
N PHE A 237 4.34 -13.04 -7.95
CA PHE A 237 3.65 -12.53 -9.13
C PHE A 237 4.02 -13.34 -10.37
N VAL A 238 3.05 -13.57 -11.26
CA VAL A 238 3.31 -13.94 -12.65
C VAL A 238 3.13 -12.69 -13.50
N VAL A 239 4.18 -12.23 -14.17
CA VAL A 239 4.16 -10.95 -14.90
C VAL A 239 3.81 -11.13 -16.38
N TRP A 240 3.15 -10.14 -17.00
CA TRP A 240 2.79 -10.18 -18.42
C TRP A 240 3.86 -9.58 -19.35
N TRP A 241 4.89 -8.96 -18.78
CA TRP A 241 5.95 -8.25 -19.48
C TRP A 241 7.28 -9.01 -19.47
#